data_AF-A0A9D4MN27-F1
#
_entry.id   AF-A0A9D4MN27-F1
#
_cell.length_a   1.000
_cell.length_b   1.000
_cell.length_c   1.000
_cell.angle_alpha   90.00
_cell.angle_beta   90.00
_cell.angle_gamma   90.00
#
_symmetry.space_group_name_H-M   'P 1'
#
loop_
_entity.id
_entity.type
_entity.pdbx_description
1 polymer ?
#
loop_
_entity_poly.entity_id
_entity_poly.type
_entity_poly.pdbx_seq_one_letter_code
_entity_poly.pdbx_strand_id
1 'polypeptide(L)'
;MASNSQNEHDRMETSASHQYFNWKLCILCHEHNKQPLQCPANSLRKDTGAGYSYVSENLKHFNNFNCLPFNIDIQLLDDGTGIGNTMLKNRASWHKYCRDKISNEKLERLRKRKIEDSTEFISAKYRRASLLKSTVSNCSVMGQQDLMASIEPLPLNLTSK
;
A
#
# COMPACT_ATOMS: atom_id res chain seq x y z
N MET A 1 -40.94 48.40 -20.08
CA MET A 1 -40.08 48.32 -21.29
C MET A 1 -38.71 47.86 -20.81
N ALA A 2 -38.13 46.73 -21.15
CA ALA A 2 -38.48 45.50 -21.86
C ALA A 2 -37.50 44.46 -21.24
N SER A 3 -37.95 43.27 -20.85
CA SER A 3 -37.66 41.99 -21.55
C SER A 3 -36.15 41.71 -21.76
N ASN A 4 -35.55 40.53 -21.61
CA ASN A 4 -35.88 39.18 -21.11
C ASN A 4 -34.61 38.34 -21.48
N SER A 5 -34.37 37.20 -20.80
CA SER A 5 -33.58 36.05 -21.30
C SER A 5 -32.05 36.24 -21.41
N GLN A 6 -31.16 35.28 -21.11
CA GLN A 6 -31.11 33.83 -21.34
C GLN A 6 -30.28 33.21 -20.17
N ASN A 7 -30.72 32.20 -19.42
CA ASN A 7 -30.82 30.76 -19.73
C ASN A 7 -29.53 30.10 -20.24
N GLU A 8 -29.19 28.98 -19.58
CA GLU A 8 -28.39 27.83 -20.05
C GLU A 8 -26.85 27.92 -20.02
N HIS A 9 -26.27 27.19 -19.05
CA HIS A 9 -25.19 26.23 -19.33
C HIS A 9 -25.22 25.08 -18.33
N ASP A 10 -26.08 24.10 -18.64
CA ASP A 10 -25.73 22.69 -18.45
C ASP A 10 -24.52 22.33 -19.33
N ARG A 11 -23.73 21.32 -18.92
CA ARG A 11 -22.48 20.77 -19.52
C ARG A 11 -21.20 21.55 -19.17
N MET A 12 -20.14 20.94 -18.64
CA MET A 12 -19.60 19.62 -18.96
C MET A 12 -19.16 18.87 -17.70
N GLU A 13 -19.77 17.70 -17.51
CA GLU A 13 -19.22 16.60 -16.73
C GLU A 13 -18.02 16.04 -17.50
N THR A 14 -16.83 16.51 -17.17
CA THR A 14 -15.57 15.88 -17.58
C THR A 14 -15.36 14.68 -16.66
N SER A 15 -15.77 13.50 -17.13
CA SER A 15 -15.43 12.21 -16.55
C SER A 15 -13.94 11.92 -16.71
N ALA A 16 -13.08 12.69 -16.02
CA ALA A 16 -11.86 12.12 -15.51
C ALA A 16 -12.32 11.17 -14.40
N SER A 17 -12.16 9.87 -14.61
CA SER A 17 -12.39 8.86 -13.57
C SER A 17 -11.42 9.15 -12.42
N HIS A 18 -11.80 10.09 -11.56
CA HIS A 18 -11.06 10.42 -10.36
C HIS A 18 -11.18 9.18 -9.51
N GLN A 19 -10.10 8.41 -9.43
CA GLN A 19 -10.11 7.17 -8.67
C GLN A 19 -10.48 7.54 -7.22
N TYR A 20 -11.71 7.19 -6.86
CA TYR A 20 -12.26 7.53 -5.56
C TYR A 20 -11.56 6.68 -4.51
N PHE A 21 -10.78 7.33 -3.66
CA PHE A 21 -10.11 6.68 -2.54
C PHE A 21 -11.09 6.50 -1.37
N ASN A 22 -11.45 5.26 -1.05
CA ASN A 22 -12.39 4.99 0.03
C ASN A 22 -11.71 4.99 1.41
N TRP A 23 -11.78 6.13 2.09
CA TRP A 23 -11.21 6.34 3.43
C TRP A 23 -11.85 5.52 4.55
N LYS A 24 -12.99 4.84 4.30
CA LYS A 24 -13.62 3.93 5.27
C LYS A 24 -12.95 2.56 5.31
N LEU A 25 -12.11 2.24 4.33
CA LEU A 25 -11.32 1.01 4.27
C LEU A 25 -9.97 1.20 4.96
N CYS A 26 -9.23 0.10 5.11
CA CYS A 26 -7.83 0.19 5.51
C CYS A 26 -7.04 0.93 4.43
N ILE A 27 -6.46 2.08 4.76
CA ILE A 27 -5.69 2.88 3.79
C ILE A 27 -4.42 2.21 3.26
N LEU A 28 -3.98 1.14 3.93
CA LEU A 28 -2.78 0.39 3.55
C LEU A 28 -3.11 -0.76 2.59
N CYS A 29 -4.24 -1.44 2.74
CA CYS A 29 -4.56 -2.61 1.91
C CYS A 29 -5.84 -2.46 1.09
N HIS A 30 -6.62 -1.39 1.26
CA HIS A 30 -7.86 -1.11 0.54
C HIS A 30 -8.93 -2.21 0.63
N GLU A 31 -8.91 -3.00 1.70
CA GLU A 31 -9.81 -4.12 1.90
C GLU A 31 -10.49 -4.03 3.28
N HIS A 32 -11.64 -4.69 3.39
CA HIS A 32 -12.22 -5.06 4.67
C HIS A 32 -11.61 -6.38 5.13
N ASN A 33 -11.14 -6.43 6.38
CA ASN A 33 -10.73 -7.68 7.00
C ASN A 33 -11.53 -7.95 8.28
N LYS A 34 -11.42 -9.18 8.79
CA LYS A 34 -12.00 -9.58 10.09
C LYS A 34 -11.41 -8.77 11.27
N GLN A 35 -10.21 -8.22 11.09
CA GLN A 35 -9.58 -7.38 12.11
C GLN A 35 -10.22 -6.00 12.14
N PRO A 36 -10.48 -5.42 13.32
CA PRO A 36 -10.99 -4.07 13.42
C PRO A 36 -9.98 -3.05 12.90
N LEU A 37 -10.49 -2.02 12.24
CA LEU A 37 -9.72 -0.85 11.84
C LEU A 37 -9.33 -0.03 13.07
N GLN A 38 -8.08 0.42 13.10
CA GLN A 38 -7.56 1.34 14.10
C GLN A 38 -7.44 2.73 13.48
N CYS A 39 -8.11 3.71 14.10
CA CYS A 39 -8.01 5.11 13.73
C CYS A 39 -7.16 5.87 14.77
N PRO A 40 -5.96 6.37 14.42
CA PRO A 40 -5.15 7.14 15.35
C PRO A 40 -5.82 8.42 15.85
N ALA A 41 -6.73 9.01 15.06
CA ALA A 41 -7.47 10.21 15.46
C ALA A 41 -8.44 9.95 16.63
N ASN A 42 -8.77 8.69 16.92
CA ASN A 42 -9.59 8.31 18.08
C ASN A 42 -8.73 8.04 19.33
N SER A 43 -7.41 8.18 19.26
CA SER A 43 -6.54 8.01 20.42
C SER A 43 -6.75 9.12 21.43
N LEU A 44 -6.84 8.77 22.71
CA LEU A 44 -6.96 9.74 23.82
C LEU A 44 -5.62 10.41 24.18
N ARG A 45 -4.55 10.15 23.44
CA ARG A 45 -3.23 10.71 23.71
C ARG A 45 -3.18 12.19 23.28
N LYS A 46 -2.30 12.97 23.93
CA LYS A 46 -2.15 14.41 23.65
C LYS A 46 -1.51 14.69 22.29
N ASP A 47 -0.74 13.74 21.76
CA ASP A 47 -0.03 13.80 20.48
C ASP A 47 -0.92 13.32 19.32
N THR A 48 -2.12 13.89 19.21
CA THR A 48 -3.05 13.60 18.11
C THR A 48 -2.36 13.79 16.77
N GLY A 49 -2.21 12.70 16.01
CA GLY A 49 -1.59 12.71 14.70
C GLY A 49 -0.21 12.07 14.62
N ALA A 50 0.47 11.77 15.73
CA ALA A 50 1.77 11.09 15.72
C ALA A 50 1.74 9.76 14.94
N GLY A 51 0.63 9.03 15.01
CA GLY A 51 0.42 7.80 14.23
C GLY A 51 0.38 8.03 12.72
N TYR A 52 -0.19 9.15 12.25
CA TYR A 52 -0.22 9.49 10.82
C TYR A 52 1.14 9.94 10.33
N SER A 53 1.87 10.74 11.12
CA SER A 53 3.26 11.12 10.81
C SER A 53 4.12 9.87 10.61
N TYR A 54 4.09 8.95 11.58
CA TYR A 54 4.79 7.68 11.51
C TYR A 54 4.49 6.87 10.24
N VAL A 55 3.21 6.67 9.94
CA VAL A 55 2.79 5.89 8.76
C VAL A 55 3.20 6.60 7.48
N SER A 56 3.02 7.92 7.40
CA SER A 56 3.35 8.70 6.20
C SER A 56 4.85 8.68 5.88
N GLU A 57 5.72 8.79 6.89
CA GLU A 57 7.17 8.73 6.72
C GLU A 57 7.63 7.35 6.25
N ASN A 58 7.11 6.29 6.88
CA ASN A 58 7.47 4.95 6.48
C ASN A 58 6.96 4.65 5.06
N LEU A 59 5.73 5.01 4.72
CA LEU A 59 5.23 4.83 3.34
C LEU A 59 6.15 5.51 2.31
N LYS A 60 6.58 6.75 2.55
CA LYS A 60 7.56 7.44 1.70
C LYS A 60 8.85 6.65 1.58
N HIS A 61 9.40 6.16 2.70
CA HIS A 61 10.64 5.38 2.66
C HIS A 61 10.49 4.07 1.90
N PHE A 62 9.44 3.28 2.16
CA PHE A 62 9.20 2.02 1.45
C PHE A 62 8.98 2.25 -0.05
N ASN A 63 8.32 3.35 -0.43
CA ASN A 63 8.14 3.75 -1.83
C ASN A 63 9.46 4.15 -2.49
N ASN A 64 10.33 4.89 -1.80
CA ASN A 64 11.66 5.22 -2.31
C ASN A 64 12.51 3.96 -2.59
N PHE A 65 12.26 2.87 -1.87
CA PHE A 65 12.89 1.58 -2.12
C PHE A 65 12.14 0.70 -3.13
N ASN A 66 11.00 1.15 -3.68
CA ASN A 66 10.08 0.36 -4.50
C ASN A 66 9.70 -0.98 -3.84
N CYS A 67 9.52 -0.97 -2.52
CA CYS A 67 9.31 -2.16 -1.69
C CYS A 67 8.02 -2.08 -0.87
N LEU A 68 7.01 -1.36 -1.34
CA LEU A 68 5.74 -1.25 -0.62
C LEU A 68 5.09 -2.64 -0.47
N PRO A 69 4.67 -3.02 0.75
CA PRO A 69 4.06 -4.33 1.00
C PRO A 69 2.61 -4.45 0.49
N PHE A 70 2.09 -3.39 -0.11
CA PHE A 70 0.73 -3.30 -0.62
C PHE A 70 0.75 -2.60 -1.98
N ASN A 71 -0.19 -2.97 -2.85
CA ASN A 71 -0.42 -2.27 -4.10
C ASN A 71 -1.25 -1.01 -3.82
N ILE A 72 -0.59 0.03 -3.31
CA ILE A 72 -1.22 1.33 -3.04
C ILE A 72 -0.48 2.41 -3.80
N ASP A 73 -1.24 3.30 -4.42
CA ASP A 73 -0.69 4.51 -5.01
C ASP A 73 -0.58 5.59 -3.93
N ILE A 74 0.65 6.00 -3.64
CA ILE A 74 0.92 7.06 -2.67
C ILE A 74 0.46 8.42 -3.18
N GLN A 75 0.38 8.63 -4.49
CA GLN A 75 -0.07 9.92 -5.04
C GLN A 75 -1.53 10.18 -4.71
N LEU A 76 -2.37 9.13 -4.67
CA LEU A 76 -3.78 9.25 -4.27
C LEU A 76 -3.97 9.58 -2.78
N LEU A 77 -2.95 9.32 -1.96
CA LEU A 77 -2.97 9.61 -0.53
C LEU A 77 -2.56 11.06 -0.22
N ASP A 78 -2.11 11.84 -1.20
CA ASP A 78 -1.67 13.22 -1.02
C ASP A 78 -2.60 14.20 -1.76
N ASP A 79 -3.31 15.03 -1.00
CA ASP A 79 -4.16 16.11 -1.55
C ASP A 79 -3.38 17.42 -1.81
N GLY A 80 -2.05 17.36 -1.80
CA GLY A 80 -1.14 18.51 -1.93
C GLY A 80 -0.78 19.16 -0.60
N THR A 81 -1.44 18.76 0.50
CA THR A 81 -1.09 19.22 1.86
C THR A 81 -0.11 18.29 2.58
N GLY A 82 0.26 17.18 1.93
CA GLY A 82 1.11 16.14 2.46
C GLY A 82 0.31 14.96 3.02
N ILE A 83 0.73 13.75 2.66
CA ILE A 83 0.12 12.46 3.03
C ILE A 83 -0.39 12.39 4.48
N GLY A 84 0.42 12.77 5.47
CA GLY A 84 0.03 12.69 6.88
C GLY A 84 -1.14 13.61 7.24
N ASN A 85 -1.17 14.81 6.68
CA ASN A 85 -2.27 15.77 6.86
C ASN A 85 -3.53 15.29 6.15
N THR A 86 -3.41 14.78 4.93
CA THR A 86 -4.52 14.20 4.18
C THR A 86 -5.13 13.01 4.95
N MET A 87 -4.31 12.13 5.51
CA MET A 87 -4.76 11.01 6.36
C MET A 87 -5.48 11.50 7.62
N LEU A 88 -4.95 12.52 8.29
CA LEU A 88 -5.55 13.09 9.50
C LEU A 88 -6.93 13.71 9.19
N LYS A 89 -7.01 14.54 8.15
CA LYS A 89 -8.25 15.20 7.69
C LYS A 89 -9.35 14.20 7.38
N ASN A 90 -9.00 13.09 6.72
CA ASN A 90 -9.95 12.03 6.37
C ASN A 90 -10.13 10.98 7.48
N ARG A 91 -9.49 11.15 8.65
CA ARG A 91 -9.53 10.20 9.79
C ARG A 91 -9.21 8.77 9.34
N ALA A 92 -8.19 8.64 8.51
CA ALA A 92 -7.75 7.39 7.92
C ALA A 92 -7.57 6.30 8.97
N SER A 93 -7.93 5.08 8.60
CA SER A 93 -7.85 3.94 9.49
C SER A 93 -7.12 2.78 8.84
N TRP A 94 -6.56 1.88 9.65
CA TRP A 94 -5.82 0.71 9.15
C TRP A 94 -5.93 -0.48 10.07
N HIS A 95 -5.70 -1.68 9.54
CA HIS A 95 -5.52 -2.86 10.37
C HIS A 95 -4.19 -2.81 11.12
N LYS A 96 -4.15 -3.33 12.36
CA LYS A 96 -2.91 -3.48 13.13
C LYS A 96 -1.85 -4.22 12.32
N TYR A 97 -2.23 -5.36 11.72
CA TYR A 97 -1.34 -6.17 10.89
C TYR A 97 -0.77 -5.39 9.69
N CYS A 98 -1.59 -4.56 9.05
CA CYS A 98 -1.12 -3.75 7.93
C CYS A 98 -0.06 -2.74 8.37
N ARG A 99 -0.29 -2.04 9.50
CA ARG A 99 0.69 -1.12 10.07
C ARG A 99 1.99 -1.84 10.43
N ASP A 100 1.91 -3.05 10.97
CA ASP A 100 3.10 -3.83 11.34
C ASP A 100 3.92 -4.28 10.11
N LYS A 101 3.35 -4.27 8.89
CA LYS A 101 4.09 -4.49 7.64
C LYS A 101 5.01 -3.34 7.26
N ILE A 102 4.72 -2.13 7.71
CA ILE A 102 5.51 -0.92 7.44
C ILE A 102 6.23 -0.42 8.70
N SER A 103 6.65 -1.33 9.58
CA SER A 103 7.36 -0.97 10.81
C SER A 103 8.79 -0.49 10.56
N ASN A 104 9.37 0.25 11.52
CA ASN A 104 10.75 0.73 11.43
C ASN A 104 11.74 -0.43 11.34
N GLU A 105 11.49 -1.51 12.08
CA GLU A 105 12.31 -2.71 12.04
C GLU A 105 12.36 -3.32 10.63
N LYS A 106 11.22 -3.35 9.92
CA LYS A 106 11.17 -3.80 8.52
C LYS A 106 11.88 -2.81 7.61
N LEU A 107 11.73 -1.52 7.85
CA LEU A 107 12.42 -0.48 7.09
C LEU A 107 13.94 -0.58 7.23
N GLU A 108 14.46 -0.77 8.43
CA GLU A 108 15.90 -0.95 8.67
C GLU A 108 16.45 -2.20 7.99
N ARG A 109 15.69 -3.31 7.99
CA ARG A 109 16.06 -4.51 7.22
C ARG A 109 16.08 -4.27 5.72
N LEU A 110 15.25 -3.36 5.20
CA LEU A 110 15.30 -2.97 3.79
C LEU A 110 16.52 -2.10 3.49
N ARG A 111 16.80 -1.11 4.34
CA ARG A 111 17.97 -0.24 4.22
C ARG A 111 19.27 -1.04 4.16
N LYS A 112 19.46 -2.00 5.07
CA LYS A 112 20.66 -2.87 5.09
C LYS A 112 20.86 -3.64 3.79
N ARG A 113 19.80 -4.27 3.25
CA ARG A 113 19.87 -5.02 1.99
C ARG A 113 20.22 -4.14 0.79
N LYS A 114 19.65 -2.93 0.70
CA LYS A 114 19.96 -2.00 -0.41
C LYS A 114 21.39 -1.47 -0.35
N ILE A 115 21.97 -1.34 0.85
CA ILE A 115 23.40 -1.02 1.02
C ILE A 115 24.27 -2.21 0.59
N GLU A 116 23.90 -3.44 0.96
CA GLU A 116 24.60 -4.66 0.55
C GLU A 116 24.57 -4.83 -0.98
N ASP A 117 23.41 -4.69 -1.62
CA ASP A 117 23.26 -4.70 -3.09
C ASP A 117 24.19 -3.69 -3.78
N SER A 118 24.42 -2.52 -3.16
CA SER A 118 25.28 -1.46 -3.70
C SER A 118 26.77 -1.72 -3.46
N THR A 119 27.12 -2.49 -2.44
CA THR A 119 28.51 -2.81 -2.07
C THR A 119 29.02 -4.08 -2.76
N GLU A 120 28.14 -4.95 -3.25
CA GLU A 120 28.51 -6.12 -4.06
C GLU A 120 29.18 -5.77 -5.40
N PHE A 121 29.08 -4.52 -5.87
CA PHE A 121 29.83 -4.05 -7.05
C PHE A 121 31.32 -3.79 -6.79
N ILE A 122 31.78 -3.69 -5.53
CA ILE A 122 33.18 -3.32 -5.22
C ILE A 122 33.99 -4.44 -4.56
N SER A 123 33.38 -5.53 -4.09
CA SER A 123 34.15 -6.62 -3.47
C SER A 123 33.61 -8.00 -3.81
N ALA A 124 33.79 -8.40 -5.07
CA ALA A 124 33.68 -9.79 -5.49
C ALA A 124 34.87 -10.62 -4.93
N LYS A 125 34.94 -10.81 -3.61
CA LYS A 125 35.72 -11.88 -3.01
C LYS A 125 34.94 -12.56 -1.88
N TYR A 126 34.58 -13.81 -2.16
CA TYR A 126 34.19 -14.88 -1.24
C TYR A 126 32.82 -14.77 -0.56
N ARG A 127 31.82 -15.43 -1.17
CA ARG A 127 30.89 -16.39 -0.52
C ARG A 127 30.23 -17.23 -1.63
N ARG A 128 29.98 -18.52 -1.33
CA ARG A 128 29.56 -19.55 -2.30
C ARG A 128 28.31 -19.11 -3.06
N ALA A 129 28.46 -18.86 -4.37
CA ALA A 129 27.37 -18.48 -5.26
C ALA A 129 26.41 -19.66 -5.49
N SER A 130 25.12 -19.46 -5.25
CA SER A 130 24.08 -20.18 -6.00
C SER A 130 23.53 -19.22 -7.06
N LEU A 131 23.74 -19.60 -8.32
CA LEU A 131 23.21 -19.05 -9.57
C LEU A 131 22.52 -17.68 -9.53
N LEU A 132 23.17 -16.73 -10.22
CA LEU A 132 22.58 -15.52 -10.75
C LEU A 132 21.28 -15.82 -11.50
N LYS A 133 20.20 -15.14 -11.11
CA LYS A 133 19.11 -14.83 -12.04
C LYS A 133 18.80 -13.34 -11.91
N SER A 134 19.35 -12.58 -12.84
CA SER A 134 18.97 -11.20 -13.12
C SER A 134 17.53 -11.20 -13.64
N THR A 135 16.59 -10.89 -12.75
CA THR A 135 15.24 -10.47 -13.11
C THR A 135 14.81 -9.42 -12.11
N VAL A 136 14.35 -8.28 -12.62
CA VAL A 136 13.65 -7.16 -11.97
C VAL A 136 13.55 -7.29 -10.45
N SER A 137 14.14 -6.34 -9.72
CA SER A 137 14.15 -6.23 -8.25
C SER A 137 12.73 -6.30 -7.65
N ASN A 138 12.17 -7.50 -7.58
CA ASN A 138 10.99 -7.84 -6.83
C ASN A 138 11.45 -7.97 -5.39
N CYS A 139 11.10 -6.98 -4.59
CA CYS A 139 11.42 -6.93 -3.18
C CYS A 139 10.76 -8.15 -2.49
N SER A 140 11.55 -9.22 -2.28
CA SER A 140 11.13 -10.44 -1.57
C SER A 140 11.02 -10.12 -0.09
N VAL A 141 9.96 -9.41 0.27
CA VAL A 141 9.65 -8.97 1.62
C VAL A 141 8.25 -9.44 1.86
N MET A 142 8.10 -10.17 2.97
CA MET A 142 6.89 -10.86 3.41
C MET A 142 6.81 -12.26 2.81
N GLY A 143 7.11 -13.24 3.67
CA GLY A 143 6.87 -14.65 3.40
C GLY A 143 5.47 -14.83 2.85
N GLN A 144 5.41 -15.61 1.78
CA GLN A 144 4.17 -16.11 1.20
C GLN A 144 3.29 -16.62 2.35
N GLN A 145 2.11 -16.03 2.50
CA GLN A 145 1.04 -16.75 3.16
C GLN A 145 0.51 -17.70 2.11
N ASP A 146 0.64 -19.00 2.39
CA ASP A 146 0.17 -20.10 1.56
C ASP A 146 -1.23 -19.79 1.03
N LEU A 147 -1.35 -19.67 -0.30
CA LEU A 147 -2.62 -19.90 -0.96
C LEU A 147 -2.94 -21.37 -0.69
N MET A 148 -3.82 -21.63 0.27
CA MET A 148 -4.44 -22.95 0.45
C MET A 148 -5.13 -23.31 -0.86
N ALA A 149 -4.49 -24.15 -1.66
CA ALA A 149 -5.11 -24.77 -2.82
C ALA A 149 -6.19 -25.74 -2.30
N SER A 150 -7.43 -25.25 -2.21
CA SER A 150 -8.62 -26.09 -2.14
C SER A 150 -8.74 -26.82 -3.49
N ILE A 151 -8.15 -28.00 -3.57
CA ILE A 151 -8.48 -28.97 -4.61
C ILE A 151 -9.76 -29.66 -4.13
N GLU A 152 -10.92 -29.21 -4.63
CA GLU A 152 -12.13 -30.04 -4.64
C GLU A 152 -11.91 -31.20 -5.63
N PRO A 153 -12.05 -32.47 -5.22
CA PRO A 153 -12.11 -33.57 -6.16
C PRO A 153 -13.54 -33.71 -6.69
N LEU A 154 -13.76 -33.37 -7.97
CA LEU A 154 -14.94 -33.81 -8.70
C LEU A 154 -14.80 -35.30 -9.06
N PRO A 155 -15.83 -36.15 -8.82
CA PRO A 155 -15.81 -37.53 -9.24
C PRO A 155 -16.48 -37.75 -10.61
N LEU A 156 -16.26 -38.97 -11.13
CA LEU A 156 -16.98 -39.69 -12.21
C LEU A 156 -16.43 -39.53 -13.63
N ASN A 157 -15.90 -40.61 -14.23
CA ASN A 157 -16.75 -41.71 -14.74
C ASN A 157 -15.93 -42.94 -15.16
N LEU A 158 -16.47 -44.11 -14.81
CA LEU A 158 -16.11 -45.42 -15.33
C LEU A 158 -16.51 -45.50 -16.81
N THR A 159 -15.62 -45.98 -17.67
CA THR A 159 -16.02 -46.56 -18.96
C THR A 159 -15.51 -47.99 -19.03
N SER A 160 -16.48 -48.90 -19.04
CA SER A 160 -16.33 -50.32 -19.31
C SER A 160 -16.22 -50.53 -20.83
N LYS A 161 -15.29 -51.38 -21.24
CA LYS A 161 -15.37 -52.19 -22.46
C LYS A 161 -14.87 -53.58 -22.13
#